data_AF-A0A088CEQ3-F1
#
_entry.id   AF-A0A088CEQ3-F1
#
_cell.length_a   1.000
_cell.length_b   1.000
_cell.length_c   1.000
_cell.angle_alpha   90.00
_cell.angle_beta   90.00
_cell.angle_gamma   90.00
#
_symmetry.space_group_name_H-M   'P 1'
#
loop_
_entity.id
_entity.type
_entity.pdbx_description
1 polymer ?
#
loop_
_entity_poly.entity_id
_entity_poly.type
_entity_poly.pdbx_seq_one_letter_code
_entity_poly.pdbx_strand_id
1 'polypeptide(L)'
;AAKYGDAEMGQNIFSFVVNVIEPAIKVWHDTGKVDARVNFLLDDDKTDTEKYAPVVNIDKAFESPHTHSNCFTFLRQYSEDSFSRA
;
A
#
# COMPACT_ATOMS: atom_id res chain seq x y z
N ALA A 1 1.09 17.09 17.09
CA ALA A 1 -0.06 17.10 16.15
C ALA A 1 0.44 17.60 14.80
N ALA A 2 0.64 16.69 13.83
CA ALA A 2 0.90 17.10 12.46
C ALA A 2 -0.34 17.87 11.97
N LYS A 3 -0.17 19.11 11.51
CA LYS A 3 -1.28 19.91 11.02
C LYS A 3 -1.76 19.32 9.70
N TYR A 4 -2.77 18.45 9.77
CA TYR A 4 -3.62 18.16 8.62
C TYR A 4 -4.19 19.50 8.13
N GLY A 5 -3.71 20.00 6.99
CA GLY A 5 -4.17 21.27 6.41
C GLY A 5 -3.07 22.25 5.99
N ASP A 6 -1.79 21.87 6.04
CA ASP A 6 -0.76 22.69 5.40
C ASP A 6 -0.91 22.69 3.87
N ALA A 7 -0.75 23.85 3.24
CA ALA A 7 -0.97 24.01 1.81
C ALA A 7 0.02 23.18 0.98
N GLU A 8 1.25 23.00 1.47
CA GLU A 8 2.28 22.15 0.85
C GLU A 8 1.85 20.68 0.89
N MET A 9 1.37 20.20 2.04
CA MET A 9 0.81 18.85 2.18
C MET A 9 -0.36 18.62 1.20
N GLY A 10 -1.25 19.61 1.05
CA GLY A 10 -2.34 19.55 0.09
C GLY A 10 -1.87 19.45 -1.36
N GLN A 11 -0.86 20.24 -1.75
CA GLN A 11 -0.27 20.17 -3.09
C GLN A 11 0.47 18.86 -3.35
N ASN A 12 1.14 18.31 -2.35
CA ASN A 12 1.82 17.01 -2.44
C ASN A 12 0.81 15.88 -2.66
N ILE A 13 -0.31 15.87 -1.92
CA ILE A 13 -1.37 14.89 -2.11
C ILE A 13 -2.02 15.04 -3.49
N PHE A 14 -2.34 16.27 -3.91
CA PHE A 14 -2.93 16.51 -5.22
C PHE A 14 -2.00 16.03 -6.35
N SER A 15 -0.72 16.39 -6.27
CA SER A 15 0.29 15.96 -7.24
C SER A 15 0.44 14.45 -7.28
N PHE A 16 0.42 13.78 -6.12
CA PHE A 16 0.44 12.31 -6.06
C PHE A 16 -0.80 11.69 -6.73
N VAL A 17 -2.00 12.22 -6.45
CA VAL A 17 -3.24 11.71 -7.06
C VAL A 17 -3.22 11.87 -8.57
N VAL A 18 -2.90 13.06 -9.09
CA VAL A 18 -2.91 13.34 -10.53
C VAL A 18 -1.80 12.60 -11.28
N ASN A 19 -0.59 12.53 -10.71
CA ASN A 19 0.56 11.98 -11.43
C ASN A 19 0.73 10.47 -11.25
N VAL A 20 0.16 9.87 -10.20
CA VAL A 20 0.35 8.45 -9.88
C VAL A 20 -0.96 7.69 -9.91
N ILE A 21 -1.96 8.11 -9.12
CA ILE A 21 -3.20 7.35 -8.95
C ILE A 21 -4.05 7.40 -10.22
N GLU A 22 -4.22 8.57 -10.84
CA GLU A 22 -5.05 8.71 -12.04
C GLU A 22 -4.53 7.88 -13.23
N PRO A 23 -3.23 7.90 -13.59
CA PRO A 23 -2.70 7.02 -14.64
C PRO A 23 -2.84 5.54 -14.30
N ALA A 24 -2.62 5.15 -13.04
CA ALA A 24 -2.78 3.77 -12.60
C ALA A 24 -4.23 3.29 -12.79
N ILE A 25 -5.22 4.10 -12.40
CA ILE A 25 -6.64 3.79 -12.60
C ILE A 25 -6.97 3.67 -14.10
N LYS A 26 -6.43 4.56 -14.95
CA LYS A 26 -6.61 4.48 -16.41
C LYS A 26 -6.08 3.16 -16.96
N VAL A 27 -4.86 2.77 -16.60
CA VAL A 27 -4.26 1.49 -17.01
C VAL A 27 -5.09 0.30 -16.53
N TRP A 28 -5.56 0.33 -15.28
CA TRP A 28 -6.41 -0.74 -14.74
C TRP A 28 -7.74 -0.84 -15.47
N HIS A 29 -8.37 0.29 -15.79
CA HIS A 29 -9.61 0.35 -16.54
C HIS A 29 -9.43 -0.22 -17.96
N ASP A 30 -8.34 0.15 -18.63
CA ASP A 30 -8.08 -0.27 -20.01
C ASP A 30 -7.66 -1.75 -20.12
N THR A 31 -6.92 -2.26 -19.13
CA THR A 31 -6.38 -3.62 -19.16
C THR A 31 -7.20 -4.65 -18.38
N GLY A 32 -8.08 -4.19 -17.49
CA GLY A 32 -8.78 -5.04 -16.52
C GLY A 32 -7.85 -5.73 -15.51
N LYS A 33 -6.59 -5.31 -15.39
CA LYS A 33 -5.58 -5.94 -14.54
C LYS A 33 -5.14 -4.97 -13.45
N VAL A 34 -5.25 -5.40 -12.20
CA VAL A 34 -4.71 -4.73 -11.03
C VAL A 34 -3.64 -5.62 -10.42
N ASP A 35 -2.44 -5.08 -10.19
CA ASP A 35 -1.45 -5.78 -9.37
C ASP A 35 -1.91 -5.71 -7.90
N ALA A 36 -2.29 -6.86 -7.35
CA ALA A 36 -2.81 -6.95 -5.99
C ALA A 36 -1.70 -6.90 -4.92
N ARG A 37 -0.42 -6.94 -5.33
CA ARG A 37 0.71 -6.97 -4.39
C ARG A 37 0.81 -5.67 -3.60
N VAL A 38 1.01 -5.83 -2.31
CA VAL A 38 1.27 -4.79 -1.32
C VAL A 38 2.65 -5.08 -0.75
N ASN A 39 3.56 -4.14 -0.92
CA ASN A 39 4.92 -4.22 -0.39
C ASN A 39 5.03 -3.35 0.85
N PHE A 40 5.31 -3.97 2.00
CA PHE A 40 5.67 -3.24 3.22
C PHE A 40 7.20 -3.24 3.35
N LEU A 41 7.79 -2.06 3.27
CA LEU A 41 9.17 -1.84 3.69
C LEU A 41 9.20 -1.81 5.21
N LEU A 42 9.60 -2.93 5.82
CA LEU A 42 9.68 -3.08 7.28
C LEU A 42 11.00 -2.53 7.86
N ASP A 43 11.98 -2.28 7.00
CA ASP A 43 13.31 -1.77 7.30
C ASP A 43 13.58 -0.57 6.38
N ASP A 44 13.71 0.62 6.97
CA ASP A 44 13.81 1.90 6.27
C ASP A 44 15.08 2.02 5.39
N ASP A 45 16.12 1.23 5.68
CA ASP A 45 17.37 1.20 4.91
C ASP A 45 17.31 0.23 3.72
N LYS A 46 16.26 -0.60 3.64
CA LYS A 46 16.10 -1.64 2.62
C LYS A 46 14.97 -1.31 1.65
N THR A 47 15.27 -0.53 0.64
CA THR A 47 14.28 0.02 -0.30
C THR A 47 13.93 -0.89 -1.49
N ASP A 48 14.70 -1.95 -1.72
CA ASP A 48 14.41 -2.92 -2.78
C ASP A 48 13.24 -3.85 -2.36
N THR A 49 12.06 -3.54 -2.86
CA THR A 49 10.83 -4.29 -2.55
C THR A 49 10.84 -5.70 -3.10
N GLU A 50 11.54 -5.99 -4.19
CA GLU A 50 11.58 -7.35 -4.75
C GLU A 50 12.47 -8.27 -3.90
N LYS A 51 13.49 -7.70 -3.26
CA LYS A 51 14.44 -8.43 -2.44
C LYS A 51 14.06 -8.52 -0.97
N TYR A 52 13.46 -7.47 -0.41
CA TYR A 52 13.32 -7.32 1.03
C TYR A 52 11.88 -7.22 1.52
N ALA A 53 10.90 -6.94 0.65
CA ALA A 53 9.51 -6.86 1.07
C ALA A 53 8.83 -8.24 0.94
N PRO A 54 8.10 -8.70 1.97
CA PRO A 54 7.25 -9.87 1.85
C PRO A 54 6.14 -9.58 0.84
N VAL A 55 5.94 -10.47 -0.13
CA VAL A 55 4.84 -10.34 -1.09
C VAL A 55 3.53 -10.71 -0.40
N VAL A 56 2.71 -9.71 -0.12
CA VAL A 56 1.36 -9.87 0.43
C VAL A 56 0.37 -9.27 -0.55
N ASN A 57 -0.78 -9.93 -0.77
CA ASN A 57 -1.80 -9.38 -1.65
C ASN A 57 -2.91 -8.68 -0.86
N ILE A 58 -3.49 -7.64 -1.45
CA ILE A 58 -4.55 -6.82 -0.84
C ILE A 58 -5.83 -7.61 -0.57
N ASP A 59 -6.11 -8.70 -1.31
CA ASP A 59 -7.28 -9.55 -1.08
C ASP A 59 -7.33 -10.14 0.33
N LYS A 60 -6.16 -10.32 0.97
CA LYS A 60 -6.05 -10.78 2.37
C LYS A 60 -6.82 -9.87 3.33
N ALA A 61 -6.86 -8.56 3.08
CA ALA A 61 -7.64 -7.63 3.91
C ALA A 61 -9.15 -7.84 3.79
N PHE A 62 -9.63 -8.38 2.67
CA PHE A 62 -11.05 -8.54 2.39
C PHE A 62 -11.62 -9.90 2.81
N GLU A 63 -10.82 -10.76 3.46
CA GLU A 63 -11.26 -12.07 3.95
C GLU A 63 -12.35 -11.99 5.03
N SER A 64 -12.47 -10.87 5.75
CA SER A 64 -13.53 -10.63 6.71
C SER A 64 -13.84 -9.13 6.91
N PRO A 65 -15.02 -8.76 7.44
CA PRO A 65 -15.30 -7.38 7.83
C PRO A 65 -14.29 -6.81 8.83
N HIS A 66 -13.74 -7.66 9.71
CA HIS A 66 -12.80 -7.23 10.75
C HIS A 66 -11.42 -6.88 10.17
N THR A 67 -10.88 -7.74 9.28
CA THR A 67 -9.62 -7.48 8.57
C THR A 67 -9.77 -6.30 7.61
N HIS A 68 -10.95 -6.14 6.99
CA HIS A 68 -11.21 -5.04 6.07
C HIS A 68 -11.27 -3.69 6.82
N SER A 69 -11.96 -3.64 7.97
CA SER A 69 -12.02 -2.44 8.80
C SER A 69 -10.65 -1.98 9.32
N ASN A 70 -9.67 -2.88 9.39
CA ASN A 70 -8.30 -2.61 9.84
C ASN A 70 -7.26 -2.91 8.76
N CYS A 71 -7.63 -2.74 7.48
CA CYS A 71 -6.87 -3.20 6.31
C CYS A 71 -5.35 -2.95 6.41
N PHE A 72 -4.93 -1.71 6.61
CA PHE A 72 -3.51 -1.36 6.69
C PHE A 72 -2.79 -2.09 7.84
N THR A 73 -3.30 -1.96 9.07
CA THR A 73 -2.66 -2.53 10.27
C THR A 73 -2.62 -4.04 10.19
N PHE A 74 -3.71 -4.66 9.73
CA PHE A 74 -3.79 -6.10 9.55
C PHE A 74 -2.79 -6.61 8.51
N LEU A 75 -2.74 -5.99 7.32
CA LEU A 75 -1.82 -6.40 6.26
C LEU A 75 -0.36 -6.23 6.68
N ARG A 76 -0.03 -5.15 7.39
CA ARG A 76 1.31 -4.93 7.93
C ARG A 76 1.71 -6.03 8.92
N GLN A 77 0.86 -6.31 9.91
CA GLN A 77 1.13 -7.38 10.88
C GLN A 77 1.27 -8.73 10.17
N TYR A 78 0.41 -9.00 9.20
CA TYR A 78 0.47 -10.21 8.40
C TYR A 78 1.79 -10.32 7.62
N SER A 79 2.30 -9.22 7.06
CA SER A 79 3.62 -9.18 6.43
C SER A 79 4.75 -9.46 7.43
N GLU A 80 4.71 -8.85 8.62
CA GLU A 80 5.70 -9.05 9.69
C GLU A 80 5.72 -10.50 10.19
N ASP A 81 4.54 -11.09 10.43
CA ASP A 81 4.37 -12.48 10.85
C ASP A 81 4.79 -13.48 9.75
N SER A 82 4.55 -13.15 8.48
CA SER A 82 4.96 -14.00 7.37
C SER A 82 6.47 -13.97 7.17
N PHE A 83 7.10 -12.80 7.33
CA PHE A 83 8.55 -12.62 7.18
C PHE A 83 9.34 -13.24 8.33
N SER A 84 8.87 -13.09 9.57
CA SER A 84 9.52 -13.70 10.75
C SER A 84 9.47 -15.23 10.76
N ARG A 85 8.60 -15.83 9.95
CA ARG A 85 8.46 -17.28 9.79
C ARG A 85 9.22 -17.84 8.59
N ALA A 86 9.84 -16.99 7.75
CA ALA A 86 10.66 -17.36 6.60
C ALA A 86 12.14 -17.48 6.98
#